data_AF-F0T621-F1
#
_entry.id   AF-F0T621-F1
#
_cell.length_a   1.000
_cell.length_b   1.000
_cell.length_c   1.000
_cell.angle_alpha   90.00
_cell.angle_beta   90.00
_cell.angle_gamma   90.00
#
_symmetry.space_group_name_H-M   'P 1'
#
loop_
_entity.id
_entity.type
_entity.pdbx_description
1 polymer ?
#
loop_
_entity_poly.entity_id
_entity_poly.type
_entity_poly.pdbx_seq_one_letter_code
_entity_poly.pdbx_strand_id
1 'polypeptide(L)'
;MRLSPIKSITLGFLTFFIIYIFIINLMIRLGFIFDNITLAFSLVVGSCIATYYTKEKKIQYGIYVGLIWAVLGLVPLLSFGFPADLSNLIINFLTFIKIIMMAIIGSYLAIVIGKHQKYKHENF
;
A
#
# COMPACT_ATOMS: atom_id res chain seq x y z
N MET A 1 -18.72 -7.60 -6.37
CA MET A 1 -19.46 -7.46 -5.09
C MET A 1 -18.86 -6.31 -4.31
N ARG A 2 -19.65 -5.41 -3.72
CA ARG A 2 -19.13 -4.28 -2.93
C ARG A 2 -19.02 -4.70 -1.48
N LEU A 3 -17.86 -4.47 -0.85
CA LEU A 3 -17.60 -4.86 0.53
C LEU A 3 -17.86 -3.69 1.49
N SER A 4 -18.20 -4.02 2.74
CA SER A 4 -18.17 -3.05 3.83
C SER A 4 -16.75 -2.46 3.97
N PRO A 5 -16.61 -1.18 4.32
CA PRO A 5 -15.32 -0.49 4.46
C PRO A 5 -14.23 -1.30 5.16
N ILE A 6 -14.54 -1.84 6.35
CA ILE A 6 -13.60 -2.59 7.18
C ILE A 6 -13.07 -3.82 6.44
N LYS A 7 -13.96 -4.65 5.87
CA LYS A 7 -13.59 -5.85 5.10
C LYS A 7 -12.69 -5.52 3.90
N SER A 8 -12.91 -4.37 3.27
CA SER A 8 -12.09 -3.93 2.13
C SER A 8 -10.67 -3.57 2.55
N ILE A 9 -10.51 -2.81 3.65
CA ILE A 9 -9.20 -2.48 4.21
C ILE A 9 -8.48 -3.76 4.64
N THR A 10 -9.16 -4.66 5.37
CA THR A 10 -8.59 -5.93 5.81
C THR A 10 -8.12 -6.77 4.61
N LEU A 11 -8.90 -6.84 3.54
CA LEU A 11 -8.53 -7.59 2.34
C LEU A 11 -7.33 -6.98 1.61
N GLY A 12 -7.30 -5.65 1.47
CA GLY A 12 -6.16 -4.97 0.83
C GLY A 12 -4.89 -5.06 1.66
N PHE A 13 -4.99 -4.94 2.98
CA PHE A 13 -3.85 -5.13 3.90
C PHE A 13 -3.34 -6.58 3.89
N LEU A 14 -4.25 -7.56 3.91
CA LEU A 14 -3.88 -8.97 3.80
C LEU A 14 -3.17 -9.26 2.47
N THR A 15 -3.68 -8.69 1.37
CA THR A 15 -3.08 -8.88 0.05
C THR A 15 -1.70 -8.23 -0.04
N PHE A 16 -1.56 -7.01 0.49
CA PHE A 16 -0.27 -6.36 0.67
C PHE A 16 0.72 -7.30 1.39
N PHE A 17 0.30 -7.88 2.52
CA PHE A 17 1.16 -8.72 3.36
C PHE A 17 1.59 -10.01 2.63
N ILE A 18 0.65 -10.67 1.94
CA ILE A 18 0.93 -11.89 1.17
C ILE A 18 1.91 -11.59 0.04
N ILE A 19 1.67 -10.53 -0.74
CA ILE A 19 2.55 -10.16 -1.87
C ILE A 19 3.93 -9.76 -1.36
N TYR A 20 3.98 -8.98 -0.29
CA TYR A 20 5.24 -8.53 0.31
C TYR A 20 6.10 -9.70 0.77
N ILE A 21 5.53 -10.64 1.53
CA ILE A 21 6.22 -11.86 1.99
C ILE A 21 6.64 -12.72 0.80
N PHE A 22 5.75 -12.90 -0.18
CA PHE A 22 6.04 -13.71 -1.36
C PHE A 22 7.23 -13.16 -2.15
N ILE A 23 7.23 -11.86 -2.44
CA ILE A 23 8.31 -11.22 -3.20
C ILE A 23 9.59 -11.19 -2.38
N ILE A 24 9.55 -10.92 -1.07
CA ILE A 24 10.75 -11.01 -0.23
C ILE A 24 11.36 -12.41 -0.27
N ASN A 25 10.55 -13.46 -0.09
CA ASN A 25 11.06 -14.84 -0.15
C ASN A 25 11.67 -15.17 -1.52
N LEU A 26 11.10 -14.62 -2.59
CA LEU A 26 11.65 -14.77 -3.95
C LEU A 26 12.95 -13.96 -4.13
N MET A 27 13.04 -12.77 -3.55
CA MET A 27 14.12 -11.79 -3.72
C MET A 27 15.27 -11.93 -2.73
N ILE A 28 15.12 -12.68 -1.63
CA ILE A 28 16.23 -13.04 -0.71
C ILE A 28 17.40 -13.70 -1.49
N ARG A 29 17.13 -14.29 -2.66
CA ARG A 29 18.16 -14.81 -3.58
C ARG A 29 18.85 -13.75 -4.46
N LEU A 30 18.32 -12.53 -4.57
CA LEU A 30 18.70 -11.52 -5.57
C LEU A 30 19.31 -10.22 -4.97
N GLY A 31 19.25 -10.02 -3.64
CA GLY A 31 19.99 -8.96 -2.93
C GLY A 31 19.19 -7.68 -2.57
N PHE A 32 19.80 -6.82 -1.75
CA PHE A 32 19.19 -5.70 -1.00
C PHE A 32 18.50 -4.58 -1.82
N ILE A 33 18.82 -4.43 -3.12
CA ILE A 33 18.26 -3.33 -3.94
C ILE A 33 16.75 -3.52 -4.16
N PHE A 34 16.24 -4.75 -4.03
CA PHE A 34 14.85 -5.07 -4.34
C PHE A 34 13.85 -4.77 -3.22
N ASP A 35 14.28 -4.53 -1.98
CA ASP A 35 13.35 -4.30 -0.86
C ASP A 35 12.46 -3.07 -1.06
N ASN A 36 13.06 -2.00 -1.55
CA ASN A 36 12.37 -0.73 -1.78
C ASN A 36 11.35 -0.78 -2.93
N ILE A 37 11.61 -1.63 -3.92
CA ILE A 37 10.74 -1.85 -5.08
C ILE A 37 9.61 -2.81 -4.69
N THR A 38 9.97 -3.87 -3.95
CA THR A 38 9.03 -4.87 -3.42
C THR A 38 7.97 -4.24 -2.54
N LEU A 39 8.40 -3.38 -1.61
CA LEU A 39 7.50 -2.64 -0.74
C LEU A 39 6.57 -1.73 -1.53
N ALA A 40 7.10 -0.98 -2.50
CA ALA A 40 6.31 -0.09 -3.34
C ALA A 40 5.25 -0.86 -4.14
N PHE A 41 5.64 -1.94 -4.81
CA PHE A 41 4.73 -2.75 -5.61
C PHE A 41 3.62 -3.39 -4.77
N SER A 42 4.00 -4.00 -3.64
CA SER A 42 3.04 -4.64 -2.73
C SER A 42 2.03 -3.63 -2.21
N LEU A 43 2.49 -2.42 -1.86
CA LEU A 43 1.63 -1.37 -1.32
C LEU A 43 0.67 -0.83 -2.38
N VAL A 44 1.13 -0.65 -3.63
CA VAL A 44 0.28 -0.27 -4.77
C VAL A 44 -0.81 -1.31 -4.97
N VAL A 45 -0.47 -2.61 -5.00
CA VAL A 45 -1.46 -3.68 -5.22
C VAL A 45 -2.44 -3.79 -4.04
N GLY A 46 -1.97 -3.77 -2.80
CA GLY A 46 -2.83 -3.84 -1.63
C GLY A 46 -3.79 -2.64 -1.52
N SER A 47 -3.29 -1.43 -1.80
CA SER A 47 -4.11 -0.21 -1.80
C SER A 47 -5.11 -0.21 -2.96
N CYS A 48 -4.72 -0.72 -4.13
CA CYS A 48 -5.61 -0.92 -5.27
C CYS A 48 -6.77 -1.85 -4.92
N ILE A 49 -6.49 -3.00 -4.30
CA ILE A 49 -7.52 -3.96 -3.88
C ILE A 49 -8.44 -3.36 -2.82
N ALA A 50 -7.88 -2.71 -1.81
CA ALA A 50 -8.68 -2.02 -0.79
C ALA A 50 -9.64 -1.01 -1.41
N THR A 51 -9.18 -0.22 -2.38
CA THR A 51 -9.99 0.79 -3.05
C THR A 51 -11.02 0.19 -4.01
N TYR A 52 -10.67 -0.87 -4.73
CA TYR A 52 -11.52 -1.49 -5.75
C TYR A 52 -12.81 -2.07 -5.15
N TYR A 53 -12.72 -2.72 -3.99
CA TYR A 53 -13.85 -3.36 -3.35
C TYR A 53 -14.73 -2.42 -2.50
N THR A 54 -14.27 -1.20 -2.23
CA THR A 54 -15.05 -0.21 -1.47
C THR A 54 -16.13 0.47 -2.29
N LYS A 55 -17.32 0.60 -1.65
CA LYS A 55 -18.51 1.22 -2.24
C LYS A 55 -18.42 2.76 -2.28
N GLU A 56 -17.88 3.35 -1.22
CA GLU A 56 -17.85 4.80 -0.98
C GLU A 56 -16.41 5.23 -0.67
N LYS A 57 -16.12 6.55 -0.73
CA LYS A 57 -14.83 7.17 -0.36
C LYS A 57 -13.58 6.37 -0.80
N LYS A 58 -13.61 5.87 -2.04
CA LYS A 58 -12.67 4.91 -2.64
C LYS A 58 -11.18 5.20 -2.36
N ILE A 59 -10.77 6.45 -2.51
CA ILE A 59 -9.36 6.87 -2.31
C ILE A 59 -8.97 6.78 -0.82
N GLN A 60 -9.85 7.19 0.09
CA GLN A 60 -9.54 7.25 1.52
C GLN A 60 -9.18 5.87 2.07
N TYR A 61 -9.85 4.83 1.58
CA TYR A 61 -9.61 3.45 2.05
C TYR A 61 -8.25 2.88 1.61
N GLY A 62 -7.80 3.19 0.40
CA GLY A 62 -6.45 2.81 0.00
C GLY A 62 -5.38 3.64 0.72
N ILE A 63 -5.64 4.92 0.99
CA ILE A 63 -4.77 5.74 1.85
C ILE A 63 -4.68 5.15 3.26
N TYR A 64 -5.78 4.66 3.85
CA TYR A 64 -5.75 4.03 5.18
C TYR A 64 -4.85 2.80 5.23
N VAL A 65 -4.78 1.99 4.16
CA VAL A 65 -3.83 0.87 4.09
C VAL A 65 -2.38 1.37 4.18
N GLY A 66 -2.04 2.40 3.40
CA GLY A 66 -0.73 3.04 3.47
C GLY A 66 -0.43 3.65 4.85
N LEU A 67 -1.42 4.27 5.48
CA LEU A 67 -1.28 4.93 6.77
C LEU A 67 -1.11 3.93 7.92
N ILE A 68 -1.86 2.82 7.90
CA ILE A 68 -1.67 1.70 8.84
C ILE A 68 -0.24 1.17 8.72
N TRP A 69 0.24 0.97 7.50
CA TRP A 69 1.60 0.49 7.28
C TRP A 69 2.65 1.51 7.74
N ALA A 70 2.45 2.78 7.47
CA ALA A 70 3.35 3.85 7.88
C ALA A 70 3.46 3.95 9.42
N VAL A 71 2.33 3.78 10.13
CA VAL A 71 2.32 3.71 11.61
C VAL A 71 3.04 2.46 12.12
N LEU A 72 2.85 1.30 11.49
CA LEU A 72 3.59 0.09 11.84
C LEU A 72 5.10 0.26 11.62
N GLY A 73 5.51 0.98 10.58
CA GLY A 73 6.90 1.33 10.31
C GLY A 73 7.53 2.27 11.35
N LEU A 74 6.74 2.98 12.16
CA LEU A 74 7.24 3.80 13.27
C LEU A 74 7.47 3.00 14.56
N VAL A 75 6.88 1.80 14.70
CA VAL A 75 7.03 0.96 15.89
C VAL A 75 8.50 0.62 16.20
N PRO A 76 9.34 0.25 15.21
CA PRO A 76 10.77 0.06 15.44
C PRO A 76 11.46 1.33 15.91
N LEU A 77 11.10 2.50 15.36
CA LEU A 77 11.69 3.79 15.73
C LEU A 77 11.41 4.14 17.20
N LEU A 78 10.21 3.84 17.69
CA LEU A 78 9.82 4.05 19.09
C LEU A 78 10.47 3.04 20.03
N SER A 79 10.71 1.81 19.57
CA SER A 79 11.24 0.72 20.40
C SER A 79 12.77 0.74 20.51
N PHE A 80 13.47 1.09 19.43
CA PHE A 80 14.94 1.10 19.36
C PHE A 80 15.56 2.50 19.53
N GLY A 81 14.72 3.52 19.67
CA GLY A 81 15.13 4.91 19.85
C GLY A 81 15.16 5.71 18.54
N PHE A 82 15.02 7.02 18.66
CA PHE A 82 15.11 7.92 17.52
C PHE A 82 16.56 7.99 17.02
N PRO A 83 16.77 7.97 15.68
CA PRO A 83 18.10 8.16 15.12
C PRO A 83 18.61 9.55 15.51
N ALA A 84 19.81 9.59 16.08
CA ALA A 84 20.46 10.85 16.44
C ALA A 84 21.00 11.63 15.23
N ASP A 85 21.18 10.95 14.09
CA ASP A 85 21.68 11.54 12.86
C ASP A 85 20.54 12.17 12.03
N LEU A 86 20.71 13.45 11.67
CA LEU A 86 19.82 14.20 10.80
C LEU A 86 19.60 13.49 9.46
N SER A 87 20.64 12.82 8.92
CA SER A 87 20.55 12.11 7.64
C SER A 87 19.50 10.99 7.68
N ASN A 88 19.50 10.18 8.75
CA ASN A 88 18.56 9.09 8.96
C ASN A 88 17.14 9.61 9.21
N LEU A 89 17.00 10.75 9.90
CA LEU A 89 15.71 11.39 10.12
C LEU A 89 15.08 11.85 8.79
N ILE A 90 15.88 12.45 7.89
CA ILE A 90 15.46 12.82 6.54
C ILE A 90 15.06 11.59 5.73
N ILE A 91 15.86 10.52 5.75
CA ILE A 91 15.57 9.27 5.03
C ILE A 91 14.25 8.64 5.51
N ASN A 92 14.00 8.60 6.82
CA ASN A 92 12.77 8.07 7.39
C ASN A 92 11.55 8.92 6.98
N PHE A 93 11.69 10.25 7.02
CA PHE A 93 10.63 11.15 6.59
C PHE A 93 10.30 10.98 5.10
N LEU A 94 11.32 10.91 4.22
CA LEU A 94 11.14 10.63 2.80
C LEU A 94 10.49 9.27 2.55
N THR A 95 10.84 8.26 3.35
CA THR A 95 10.23 6.92 3.28
C THR A 95 8.75 6.98 3.61
N PHE A 96 8.35 7.79 4.59
CA PHE A 96 6.95 7.99 4.95
C PHE A 96 6.14 8.63 3.81
N ILE A 97 6.69 9.68 3.18
CA ILE A 97 6.09 10.32 2.00
C ILE A 97 5.93 9.30 0.87
N LYS A 98 6.98 8.51 0.60
CA LYS A 98 6.96 7.47 -0.43
C LYS A 98 5.83 6.46 -0.20
N ILE A 99 5.64 5.98 1.03
CA ILE A 99 4.56 5.04 1.37
C ILE A 99 3.19 5.66 1.04
N ILE A 100 2.95 6.90 1.46
CA ILE A 100 1.68 7.58 1.18
C ILE A 100 1.46 7.75 -0.33
N MET A 101 2.48 8.18 -1.07
CA MET A 101 2.40 8.33 -2.53
C MET A 101 2.04 7.01 -3.22
N MET A 102 2.67 5.90 -2.84
CA MET A 102 2.40 4.59 -3.41
C MET A 102 0.96 4.12 -3.13
N ALA A 103 0.44 4.40 -1.93
CA ALA A 103 -0.94 4.08 -1.59
C ALA A 103 -1.94 4.90 -2.44
N ILE A 104 -1.65 6.18 -2.68
CA ILE A 104 -2.46 7.04 -3.55
C ILE A 104 -2.45 6.52 -4.99
N ILE A 105 -1.28 6.16 -5.52
CA ILE A 105 -1.14 5.61 -6.88
C ILE A 105 -1.97 4.33 -7.03
N GLY A 106 -1.85 3.38 -6.09
CA GLY A 106 -2.65 2.16 -6.08
C GLY A 106 -4.16 2.44 -6.04
N SER A 107 -4.57 3.38 -5.19
CA SER A 107 -5.97 3.81 -5.09
C SER A 107 -6.49 4.41 -6.39
N TYR A 108 -5.67 5.21 -7.08
CA TYR A 108 -6.03 5.84 -8.34
C TYR A 108 -6.20 4.80 -9.46
N LEU A 109 -5.29 3.83 -9.55
CA LEU A 109 -5.38 2.72 -10.50
C LEU A 109 -6.71 1.95 -10.36
N ALA A 110 -7.12 1.64 -9.13
CA ALA A 110 -8.39 0.98 -8.86
C ALA A 110 -9.61 1.76 -9.37
N ILE A 111 -9.58 3.09 -9.29
CA ILE A 111 -10.65 3.96 -9.79
C ILE A 111 -10.70 3.93 -11.31
N VAL A 112 -9.55 4.00 -11.98
CA VAL A 112 -9.45 3.93 -13.44
C VAL A 112 -9.96 2.58 -13.94
N ILE A 113 -9.53 1.48 -13.33
CA ILE A 113 -9.99 0.12 -13.65
C ILE A 113 -11.51 0.00 -13.45
N GLY A 114 -12.04 0.49 -12.32
CA GLY A 114 -13.47 0.44 -12.04
C GLY A 114 -14.32 1.26 -13.03
N LYS A 115 -13.81 2.39 -13.52
CA LYS A 115 -14.48 3.20 -14.56
C LYS A 115 -14.52 2.46 -15.90
N HIS A 116 -13.40 1.87 -16.33
CA HIS A 116 -13.34 1.10 -17.58
C HIS A 116 -14.26 -0.12 -17.58
N GLN A 117 -14.36 -0.84 -16.45
CA GLN A 117 -15.27 -1.98 -16.36
C GLN A 117 -16.75 -1.58 -16.42
N LYS A 118 -17.14 -0.44 -15.83
CA LYS A 118 -18.52 0.07 -15.92
C LYS A 118 -18.89 0.40 -17.36
N TYR A 119 -17.99 1.07 -18.09
CA TYR A 119 -18.22 1.45 -19.48
C TYR A 119 -18.37 0.24 -20.42
N LYS A 120 -17.66 -0.86 -20.13
CA LYS A 120 -17.76 -2.10 -20.92
C LYS A 120 -19.08 -2.85 -20.72
N HIS A 121 -19.73 -2.67 -19.57
CA HIS A 121 -21.03 -3.29 -19.26
C HIS A 121 -22.25 -2.48 -19.67
N GLU A 122 -22.11 -1.18 -19.96
CA GLU A 122 -23.21 -0.32 -20.43
C GLU A 122 -23.38 -0.33 -21.96
N ASN A 123 -22.49 -1.00 -22.70
CA ASN A 123 -22.50 -1.10 -24.16
C ASN A 123 -22.85 -2.50 -24.69
N PHE A 124 -23.47 -3.35 -23.85
CA PHE A 124 -24.01 -4.66 -24.18
C PHE A 124 -25.43 -4.76 -23.61
#